data_AF-A0A816ZGH5-F1
#
_entry.id   AF-A0A816ZGH5-F1
#
_cell.length_a   1.000
_cell.length_b   1.000
_cell.length_c   1.000
_cell.angle_alpha   90.00
_cell.angle_beta   90.00
_cell.angle_gamma   90.00
#
_symmetry.space_group_name_H-M   'P 1'
#
loop_
_entity.id
_entity.type
_entity.pdbx_description
1 polymer ?
#
loop_
_entity_poly.entity_id
_entity_poly.type
_entity_poly.pdbx_seq_one_letter_code
_entity_poly.pdbx_strand_id
1 'polypeptide(L)'
;MVAQLPQRVLPARLALRQHQHQRLALPVPRQHQQHQQQLQRLLQQQLQRQQQQQQLQLRRPRRQHPQQRQQRPALLVHRQHRRPQHQRQLQQLQQHLQQLRQPPQQQQVQQLQQLGHILQRQLLVVALQQLVTCSTTTTLVASCQSYEVSWNNRCYYLDGSGGACASGYTLGTNAVLTCIATQFVGKTYRSVTSSNCCIWTADTYECYGMSSNCNSAGTFSVGPVVNGAGCANAQNHNSGQLTFCSKV
;
A
#
# COMPACT_ATOMS: atom_id res chain seq x y z
N MET A 1 56.27 44.12 -10.50
CA MET A 1 55.15 44.32 -11.45
C MET A 1 54.09 43.28 -11.14
N VAL A 2 53.02 43.68 -10.45
CA VAL A 2 51.99 42.78 -9.90
C VAL A 2 50.79 42.85 -10.83
N ALA A 3 50.45 41.73 -11.49
CA ALA A 3 49.32 41.65 -12.41
C ALA A 3 48.04 41.30 -11.62
N GLN A 4 47.11 42.26 -11.58
CA GLN A 4 45.74 42.07 -11.09
C GLN A 4 44.89 41.34 -12.13
N LEU A 5 44.25 40.26 -11.73
CA LEU A 5 43.25 39.53 -12.52
C LEU A 5 41.82 39.99 -12.13
N PRO A 6 40.89 40.09 -13.09
CA PRO A 6 39.55 40.60 -12.83
C PRO A 6 38.63 39.53 -12.22
N GLN A 7 37.86 39.93 -11.20
CA GLN A 7 36.81 39.11 -10.60
C GLN A 7 35.62 38.96 -11.57
N ARG A 8 35.27 37.71 -11.88
CA ARG A 8 34.08 37.35 -12.67
C ARG A 8 32.91 37.09 -11.72
N VAL A 9 31.94 37.99 -11.73
CA VAL A 9 30.64 37.83 -11.08
C VAL A 9 29.76 36.98 -11.99
N LEU A 10 29.26 35.84 -11.50
CA LEU A 10 28.25 35.02 -12.18
C LEU A 10 26.89 35.21 -11.50
N PRO A 11 25.78 35.32 -12.27
CA PRO A 11 24.48 35.60 -11.71
C PRO A 11 23.80 34.35 -11.14
N ALA A 12 23.26 34.51 -9.94
CA ALA A 12 22.27 33.62 -9.34
C ALA A 12 20.98 33.68 -10.17
N ARG A 13 20.55 32.55 -10.74
CA ARG A 13 19.16 32.32 -11.22
C ARG A 13 18.99 30.88 -11.67
N LEU A 14 18.48 30.02 -10.79
CA LEU A 14 17.66 28.85 -11.16
C LEU A 14 17.14 28.17 -9.87
N ALA A 15 16.19 28.85 -9.23
CA ALA A 15 15.27 28.25 -8.27
C ALA A 15 13.87 28.27 -8.89
N LEU A 16 13.03 27.32 -8.47
CA LEU A 16 11.63 27.08 -8.86
C LEU A 16 11.40 26.39 -10.21
N ARG A 17 11.26 25.05 -10.16
CA ARG A 17 10.25 24.31 -10.93
C ARG A 17 10.16 22.83 -10.48
N GLN A 18 9.63 22.57 -9.28
CA GLN A 18 9.24 21.20 -8.88
C GLN A 18 8.00 21.15 -7.95
N HIS A 19 6.97 21.93 -8.25
CA HIS A 19 5.66 21.75 -7.62
C HIS A 19 4.55 21.85 -8.66
N GLN A 20 4.22 20.73 -9.32
CA GLN A 20 2.97 20.68 -10.10
C GLN A 20 2.41 19.28 -10.40
N HIS A 21 2.50 18.33 -9.46
CA HIS A 21 1.67 17.11 -9.52
C HIS A 21 1.09 16.73 -8.15
N GLN A 22 0.39 17.67 -7.51
CA GLN A 22 -0.68 17.30 -6.58
C GLN A 22 -1.97 17.19 -7.40
N ARG A 23 -2.32 15.97 -7.76
CA ARG A 23 -3.63 15.64 -8.32
C ARG A 23 -4.68 16.00 -7.27
N LEU A 24 -5.57 16.92 -7.65
CA LEU A 24 -6.80 17.27 -6.94
C LEU A 24 -7.68 16.00 -6.83
N ALA A 25 -7.51 15.24 -5.76
CA ALA A 25 -8.50 14.28 -5.33
C ALA A 25 -9.70 15.11 -4.81
N LEU A 26 -10.66 15.37 -5.69
CA LEU A 26 -11.91 16.03 -5.32
C LEU A 26 -12.54 15.24 -4.16
N PRO A 27 -12.72 15.85 -2.98
CA PRO A 27 -13.36 15.17 -1.87
C PRO A 27 -14.78 14.81 -2.28
N VAL A 28 -15.09 13.51 -2.28
CA VAL A 28 -16.47 13.04 -2.48
C VAL A 28 -17.33 13.74 -1.43
N PRO A 29 -18.36 14.51 -1.82
CA PRO A 29 -19.10 15.34 -0.88
C PRO A 29 -19.78 14.46 0.16
N ARG A 30 -19.45 14.68 1.44
CA ARG A 30 -19.98 13.94 2.61
C ARG A 30 -21.52 13.84 2.62
N GLN A 31 -22.21 14.76 1.94
CA GLN A 31 -23.66 14.72 1.77
C GLN A 31 -24.16 13.47 1.03
N HIS A 32 -23.42 12.95 0.05
CA HIS A 32 -23.85 11.77 -0.69
C HIS A 32 -23.82 10.50 0.18
N GLN A 33 -22.82 10.39 1.06
CA GLN A 33 -22.69 9.25 1.98
C GLN A 33 -23.77 9.27 3.07
N GLN A 34 -24.13 10.45 3.58
CA GLN A 34 -25.23 10.58 4.56
C GLN A 34 -26.58 10.22 3.94
N HIS A 35 -26.84 10.66 2.71
CA HIS A 35 -28.08 10.34 2.01
C HIS A 35 -28.23 8.83 1.76
N GLN A 36 -27.15 8.14 1.35
CA GLN A 36 -27.16 6.68 1.20
C GLN A 36 -27.46 5.95 2.51
N GLN A 37 -26.84 6.37 3.63
CA GLN A 37 -27.14 5.77 4.94
C GLN A 37 -28.59 5.98 5.36
N GLN A 38 -29.17 7.15 5.07
CA GLN A 38 -30.55 7.44 5.42
C GLN A 38 -31.53 6.56 4.62
N LEU A 39 -31.30 6.39 3.32
CA LEU A 39 -32.09 5.49 2.48
C LEU A 39 -32.04 4.04 3.00
N GLN A 40 -30.85 3.58 3.41
CA GLN A 40 -30.64 2.23 3.89
C GLN A 40 -31.39 1.96 5.21
N ARG A 41 -31.40 2.93 6.14
CA ARG A 41 -32.21 2.84 7.37
C ARG A 41 -33.70 2.79 7.08
N LEU A 42 -34.17 3.60 6.11
CA LEU A 42 -35.58 3.69 5.77
C LEU A 42 -36.08 2.38 5.15
N LEU A 43 -35.29 1.77 4.27
CA LEU A 43 -35.57 0.46 3.71
C LEU A 43 -35.62 -0.63 4.77
N GLN A 44 -34.66 -0.63 5.71
CA GLN A 44 -34.62 -1.59 6.81
C GLN A 44 -35.83 -1.45 7.73
N GLN A 45 -36.23 -0.22 8.04
CA GLN A 45 -37.42 0.05 8.85
C GLN A 45 -38.71 -0.39 8.15
N GLN A 46 -38.82 -0.20 6.82
CA GLN A 46 -39.97 -0.64 6.05
C GLN A 46 -40.09 -2.17 6.03
N LEU A 47 -38.96 -2.87 5.88
CA LEU A 47 -38.91 -4.33 5.93
C LEU A 47 -39.34 -4.86 7.30
N GLN A 48 -38.91 -4.21 8.38
CA GLN A 48 -39.29 -4.59 9.74
C GLN A 48 -40.80 -4.42 9.98
N ARG A 49 -41.40 -3.33 9.47
CA ARG A 49 -42.87 -3.13 9.55
C ARG A 49 -43.62 -4.22 8.78
N GLN A 50 -43.15 -4.60 7.59
CA GLN A 50 -43.78 -5.68 6.81
C GLN A 50 -43.78 -7.01 7.57
N GLN A 51 -42.67 -7.36 8.22
CA GLN A 51 -42.59 -8.58 9.04
C GLN A 51 -43.55 -8.52 10.23
N GLN A 52 -43.64 -7.36 10.89
CA GLN A 52 -44.55 -7.19 12.03
C GLN A 52 -46.02 -7.33 11.62
N GLN A 53 -46.41 -6.80 10.45
CA GLN A 53 -47.76 -6.97 9.91
C GLN A 53 -48.08 -8.45 9.62
N GLN A 54 -47.13 -9.22 9.07
CA GLN A 54 -47.33 -10.66 8.85
C GLN A 54 -47.55 -11.42 10.17
N GLN A 55 -46.79 -11.08 11.21
CA GLN A 55 -46.98 -11.69 12.53
C GLN A 55 -48.35 -11.37 13.14
N LEU A 56 -48.85 -10.14 12.94
CA LEU A 56 -50.17 -9.74 13.40
C LEU A 56 -51.30 -10.46 12.65
N GLN A 57 -51.15 -10.71 11.35
CA GLN A 57 -52.13 -11.50 10.59
C GLN A 57 -52.19 -12.95 11.08
N LEU A 58 -51.05 -13.56 11.39
CA LEU A 58 -50.99 -14.92 11.94
C LEU A 58 -51.57 -15.01 13.36
N ARG A 59 -51.55 -13.91 14.11
CA ARG A 59 -52.10 -13.83 15.47
C ARG A 59 -53.59 -13.53 15.53
N ARG A 60 -54.28 -13.23 14.43
CA ARG A 60 -55.74 -13.00 14.49
C ARG A 60 -56.43 -14.30 14.94
N PRO A 61 -57.03 -14.34 16.16
CA PRO A 61 -57.77 -15.51 16.58
C PRO A 61 -58.95 -15.68 15.62
N ARG A 62 -59.10 -16.88 15.06
CA ARG A 62 -60.32 -17.26 14.33
C ARG A 62 -61.48 -16.99 15.28
N ARG A 63 -62.24 -15.92 15.04
CA ARG A 63 -63.54 -15.70 15.68
C ARG A 63 -64.37 -16.94 15.36
N GLN A 64 -64.48 -17.84 16.33
CA GLN A 64 -65.41 -18.96 16.22
C GLN A 64 -66.80 -18.33 16.23
N HIS A 65 -67.53 -18.51 15.12
CA HIS A 65 -68.93 -18.16 15.03
C HIS A 65 -69.68 -18.87 16.16
N PRO A 66 -70.37 -18.14 17.06
CA PRO A 66 -71.25 -18.77 18.02
C PRO A 66 -72.64 -18.82 17.40
N GLN A 67 -72.97 -19.87 16.65
CA GLN A 67 -74.37 -20.24 16.40
C GLN A 67 -74.47 -21.63 15.76
N GLN A 68 -74.58 -22.65 16.60
CA GLN A 68 -75.80 -23.44 16.74
C GLN A 68 -75.57 -24.51 17.81
N ARG A 69 -76.22 -24.29 18.96
CA ARG A 69 -76.54 -25.35 19.91
C ARG A 69 -77.49 -26.32 19.21
N GLN A 70 -77.22 -27.61 19.23
CA GLN A 70 -78.09 -28.57 19.91
C GLN A 70 -77.45 -29.97 19.96
N GLN A 71 -77.17 -30.37 21.20
CA GLN A 71 -77.17 -31.73 21.72
C GLN A 71 -76.31 -32.78 21.00
N ARG A 72 -75.09 -33.01 21.52
CA ARG A 72 -74.51 -34.36 21.50
C ARG A 72 -73.55 -34.59 22.67
N PRO A 73 -73.51 -35.82 23.23
CA PRO A 73 -72.83 -36.10 24.49
C PRO A 73 -71.32 -36.24 24.33
N ALA A 74 -70.66 -36.12 25.48
CA ALA A 74 -69.23 -36.17 25.70
C ALA A 74 -68.51 -37.30 24.95
N LEU A 75 -67.59 -36.93 24.05
CA LEU A 75 -66.36 -37.69 23.84
C LEU A 75 -65.18 -36.72 23.92
N LEU A 76 -64.53 -36.84 25.07
CA LEU A 76 -63.37 -36.11 25.53
C LEU A 76 -62.16 -36.43 24.64
N VAL A 77 -61.47 -35.36 24.21
CA VAL A 77 -60.01 -35.22 24.20
C VAL A 77 -59.23 -36.23 23.36
N HIS A 78 -58.74 -35.81 22.18
CA HIS A 78 -57.37 -36.12 21.68
C HIS A 78 -57.01 -35.38 20.37
N ARG A 79 -57.12 -34.04 20.34
CA ARG A 79 -56.60 -33.25 19.19
C ARG A 79 -55.98 -31.91 19.63
N GLN A 80 -54.89 -31.95 20.40
CA GLN A 80 -54.19 -30.71 20.78
C GLN A 80 -52.65 -30.72 20.69
N HIS A 81 -51.99 -31.70 20.05
CA HIS A 81 -50.52 -31.75 20.05
C HIS A 81 -49.78 -31.70 18.70
N ARG A 82 -50.45 -31.55 17.55
CA ARG A 82 -49.75 -31.47 16.23
C ARG A 82 -49.44 -30.07 15.70
N ARG A 83 -49.87 -28.98 16.35
CA ARG A 83 -49.63 -27.61 15.85
C ARG A 83 -48.22 -27.03 16.06
N PRO A 84 -47.45 -27.33 17.12
CA PRO A 84 -46.19 -26.62 17.34
C PRO A 84 -45.07 -27.03 16.37
N GLN A 85 -45.07 -28.26 15.85
CA GLN A 85 -44.03 -28.69 14.90
C GLN A 85 -44.17 -28.04 13.52
N HIS A 86 -45.40 -27.96 12.99
CA HIS A 86 -45.64 -27.32 11.70
C HIS A 86 -45.31 -25.81 11.73
N GLN A 87 -45.51 -25.16 12.89
CA GLN A 87 -45.18 -23.75 13.05
C GLN A 87 -43.67 -23.50 13.07
N ARG A 88 -42.89 -24.38 13.71
CA ARG A 88 -41.42 -24.31 13.66
C ARG A 88 -40.88 -24.54 12.25
N GLN A 89 -41.46 -25.49 11.51
CA GLN A 89 -41.01 -25.80 10.16
C GLN A 89 -41.29 -24.64 9.18
N LEU A 90 -42.46 -23.99 9.29
CA LEU A 90 -42.75 -22.77 8.53
C LEU A 90 -41.82 -21.61 8.93
N GLN A 91 -41.48 -21.48 10.21
CA GLN A 91 -40.57 -20.43 10.67
C GLN A 91 -39.14 -20.63 10.16
N GLN A 92 -38.65 -21.88 10.11
CA GLN A 92 -37.36 -22.22 9.52
C GLN A 92 -37.33 -21.99 8.01
N LEU A 93 -38.40 -22.38 7.30
CA LEU A 93 -38.51 -22.14 5.86
C LEU A 93 -38.55 -20.65 5.54
N GLN A 94 -39.23 -19.85 6.37
CA GLN A 94 -39.29 -18.40 6.20
C GLN A 94 -37.94 -17.74 6.47
N GLN A 95 -37.18 -18.19 7.48
CA GLN A 95 -35.80 -17.74 7.70
C GLN A 95 -34.88 -18.09 6.54
N HIS A 96 -35.02 -19.30 5.97
CA HIS A 96 -34.21 -19.73 4.83
C HIS A 96 -34.51 -18.92 3.56
N LEU A 97 -35.79 -18.66 3.27
CA LEU A 97 -36.19 -17.79 2.15
C LEU A 97 -35.71 -16.35 2.34
N GLN A 98 -35.58 -15.87 3.59
CA GLN A 98 -35.02 -14.55 3.89
C GLN A 98 -33.51 -14.47 3.65
N GLN A 99 -32.78 -15.56 3.88
CA GLN A 99 -31.36 -15.67 3.53
C GLN A 99 -31.17 -15.68 2.01
N LEU A 100 -32.04 -16.39 1.28
CA LEU A 100 -32.01 -16.43 -0.19
C LEU A 100 -32.46 -15.13 -0.85
N ARG A 101 -33.17 -14.25 -0.12
CA ARG A 101 -33.59 -12.94 -0.61
C ARG A 101 -32.58 -11.82 -0.39
N GLN A 102 -31.42 -12.09 0.22
CA GLN A 102 -30.36 -11.09 0.20
C GLN A 102 -29.94 -10.87 -1.26
N PRO A 103 -30.14 -9.67 -1.82
CA PRO A 103 -29.82 -9.44 -3.21
C PRO A 103 -28.31 -9.67 -3.38
N PRO A 104 -27.87 -10.36 -4.45
CA PRO A 104 -26.46 -10.60 -4.71
C PRO A 104 -25.62 -9.31 -4.71
N GLN A 105 -26.27 -8.16 -4.91
CA GLN A 105 -25.66 -6.84 -4.76
C GLN A 105 -25.13 -6.54 -3.36
N GLN A 106 -25.75 -7.00 -2.26
CA GLN A 106 -25.22 -6.73 -0.92
C GLN A 106 -23.92 -7.48 -0.63
N GLN A 107 -23.82 -8.71 -1.12
CA GLN A 107 -22.61 -9.52 -0.97
C GLN A 107 -21.46 -8.94 -1.81
N GLN A 108 -21.79 -8.46 -3.02
CA GLN A 108 -20.82 -7.78 -3.89
C GLN A 108 -20.36 -6.43 -3.31
N VAL A 109 -21.25 -5.66 -2.68
CA VAL A 109 -20.89 -4.41 -1.99
C VAL A 109 -20.01 -4.68 -0.76
N GLN A 110 -20.26 -5.74 0.01
CA GLN A 110 -19.39 -6.11 1.12
C GLN A 110 -17.99 -6.55 0.65
N GLN A 111 -17.90 -7.31 -0.44
CA GLN A 111 -16.60 -7.66 -1.04
C GLN A 111 -15.84 -6.42 -1.54
N LEU A 112 -16.53 -5.49 -2.21
CA LEU A 112 -15.93 -4.23 -2.67
C LEU A 112 -15.45 -3.37 -1.50
N GLN A 113 -16.19 -3.32 -0.39
CA GLN A 113 -15.77 -2.61 0.83
C GLN A 113 -14.54 -3.26 1.47
N GLN A 114 -14.48 -4.60 1.55
CA GLN A 114 -13.31 -5.30 2.06
C GLN A 114 -12.07 -5.07 1.17
N LEU A 115 -12.22 -5.16 -0.15
CA LEU A 115 -11.15 -4.82 -1.09
C LEU A 115 -10.67 -3.36 -0.92
N GLY A 116 -11.60 -2.42 -0.74
CA GLY A 116 -11.28 -1.02 -0.45
C GLY A 116 -10.43 -0.86 0.80
N HIS A 117 -10.79 -1.54 1.91
CA HIS A 117 -9.99 -1.51 3.13
C HIS A 117 -8.61 -2.17 3.00
N ILE A 118 -8.51 -3.27 2.25
CA ILE A 118 -7.22 -3.93 1.96
C ILE A 118 -6.32 -2.98 1.16
N LEU A 119 -6.84 -2.38 0.09
CA LEU A 119 -6.09 -1.43 -0.74
C LEU A 119 -5.66 -0.20 0.05
N GLN A 120 -6.54 0.35 0.89
CA GLN A 120 -6.22 1.51 1.71
C GLN A 120 -5.13 1.21 2.76
N ARG A 121 -5.15 0.01 3.35
CA ARG A 121 -4.08 -0.45 4.25
C ARG A 121 -2.76 -0.63 3.52
N GLN A 122 -2.76 -1.22 2.32
CA GLN A 122 -1.52 -1.36 1.53
C GLN A 122 -0.96 0.00 1.12
N LEU A 123 -1.81 0.95 0.72
CA LEU A 123 -1.36 2.31 0.40
C LEU A 123 -0.71 3.00 1.60
N LEU A 124 -1.26 2.82 2.81
CA LEU A 124 -0.70 3.41 4.03
C LEU A 124 0.67 2.81 4.39
N VAL A 125 0.83 1.49 4.23
CA VAL A 125 2.12 0.82 4.48
C VAL A 125 3.17 1.26 3.46
N VAL A 126 2.81 1.37 2.18
CA VAL A 126 3.71 1.87 1.13
C VAL A 126 4.08 3.34 1.37
N ALA A 127 3.12 4.19 1.78
CA ALA A 127 3.37 5.59 2.10
C ALA A 127 4.27 5.77 3.34
N LEU A 128 4.09 4.93 4.36
CA LEU A 128 4.93 4.95 5.57
C LEU A 128 6.34 4.42 5.30
N GLN A 129 6.52 3.47 4.39
CA GLN A 129 7.85 3.03 3.95
C GLN A 129 8.61 4.08 3.14
N GLN A 130 7.92 5.05 2.53
CA GLN A 130 8.57 6.19 1.87
C GLN A 130 9.01 7.30 2.85
N LEU A 131 8.60 7.22 4.13
CA LEU A 131 9.07 8.09 5.19
C LEU A 131 10.24 7.48 5.96
N VAL A 132 11.02 6.57 5.35
CA VAL A 132 12.42 6.37 5.76
C VAL A 132 13.13 7.69 5.47
N THR A 133 12.96 8.65 6.37
CA THR A 133 13.67 9.90 6.35
C THR A 133 15.12 9.53 6.52
N CYS A 134 15.89 9.72 5.46
CA CYS A 134 17.33 9.61 5.45
C CYS A 134 17.90 10.76 6.28
N SER A 135 17.70 10.67 7.60
CA SER A 135 18.14 11.65 8.56
C SER A 135 19.64 11.51 8.72
N THR A 136 20.38 12.54 8.32
CA THR A 136 21.81 12.63 8.57
C THR A 136 22.02 13.04 10.01
N THR A 137 22.25 12.09 10.91
CA THR A 137 22.82 12.40 12.22
C THR A 137 24.22 12.93 11.96
N THR A 138 24.44 14.22 12.21
CA THR A 138 25.75 14.88 12.08
C THR A 138 26.65 14.43 13.23
N THR A 139 27.16 13.20 13.12
CA THR A 139 28.21 12.69 14.00
C THR A 139 29.55 12.91 13.30
N LEU A 140 30.61 13.14 14.09
CA LEU A 140 31.98 13.41 13.61
C LEU A 140 32.35 12.49 12.45
N VAL A 141 32.68 13.11 11.33
CA VAL A 141 32.79 12.51 10.00
C VAL A 141 33.99 11.58 9.96
N ALA A 142 33.79 10.28 9.75
CA ALA A 142 34.85 9.39 9.28
C ALA A 142 35.53 10.04 8.07
N SER A 143 36.87 10.16 8.06
CA SER A 143 37.61 10.77 6.95
C SER A 143 37.52 9.92 5.68
N CYS A 144 36.42 10.09 4.96
CA CYS A 144 36.18 9.41 3.69
C CYS A 144 37.04 10.03 2.59
N GLN A 145 37.46 9.20 1.64
CA GLN A 145 38.23 9.64 0.49
C GLN A 145 37.40 10.50 -0.46
N SER A 146 38.04 11.21 -1.40
CA SER A 146 37.35 12.13 -2.31
C SER A 146 36.29 11.45 -3.19
N TYR A 147 36.51 10.18 -3.56
CA TYR A 147 35.58 9.34 -4.32
C TYR A 147 34.50 8.64 -3.46
N GLU A 148 34.53 8.84 -2.14
CA GLU A 148 33.58 8.22 -1.22
C GLU A 148 32.48 9.21 -0.78
N VAL A 149 31.36 8.64 -0.34
CA VAL A 149 30.25 9.33 0.31
C VAL A 149 30.27 9.01 1.80
N SER A 150 30.14 10.02 2.66
CA SER A 150 30.03 9.84 4.11
C SER A 150 28.58 9.86 4.55
N TRP A 151 28.15 8.82 5.28
CA TRP A 151 26.79 8.76 5.84
C TRP A 151 26.74 7.88 7.10
N ASN A 152 26.09 8.38 8.15
CA ASN A 152 25.97 7.68 9.43
C ASN A 152 27.32 7.12 9.95
N ASN A 153 28.36 7.98 9.94
CA ASN A 153 29.73 7.65 10.35
C ASN A 153 30.40 6.48 9.59
N ARG A 154 29.97 6.22 8.34
CA ARG A 154 30.53 5.22 7.44
C ARG A 154 30.87 5.84 6.10
N CYS A 155 31.83 5.24 5.39
CA CYS A 155 32.24 5.65 4.05
C CYS A 155 31.75 4.63 3.03
N TYR A 156 31.20 5.13 1.92
CA TYR A 156 30.62 4.31 0.86
C TYR A 156 31.24 4.68 -0.48
N TYR A 157 31.43 3.71 -1.37
CA TYR A 157 31.87 3.95 -2.74
C TYR A 157 31.14 3.06 -3.75
N LEU A 158 31.26 3.43 -5.02
CA LEU A 158 30.89 2.61 -6.16
C LEU A 158 32.15 2.15 -6.88
N ASP A 159 32.18 0.90 -7.35
CA ASP A 159 33.32 0.35 -8.08
C ASP A 159 32.90 -0.71 -9.10
N GLY A 160 33.62 -0.85 -10.20
CA GLY A 160 33.35 -1.84 -11.25
C GLY A 160 33.88 -3.25 -10.93
N SER A 161 33.79 -3.67 -9.67
CA SER A 161 34.51 -4.82 -9.12
C SER A 161 33.73 -6.14 -9.12
N GLY A 162 32.54 -6.19 -9.73
CA GLY A 162 31.81 -7.44 -9.91
C GLY A 162 31.33 -8.10 -8.60
N GLY A 163 30.90 -7.30 -7.63
CA GLY A 163 30.42 -7.76 -6.32
C GLY A 163 31.51 -7.84 -5.24
N ALA A 164 32.78 -7.62 -5.58
CA ALA A 164 33.88 -7.64 -4.62
C ALA A 164 34.14 -6.25 -4.02
N CYS A 165 34.24 -6.15 -2.70
CA CYS A 165 34.67 -4.92 -2.03
C CYS A 165 36.16 -4.98 -1.67
N ALA A 166 36.84 -3.85 -1.76
CA ALA A 166 38.21 -3.68 -1.26
C ALA A 166 38.31 -4.03 0.24
N SER A 167 39.51 -4.39 0.69
CA SER A 167 39.78 -4.75 2.09
C SER A 167 39.30 -3.68 3.07
N GLY A 168 38.62 -4.11 4.14
CA GLY A 168 37.97 -3.25 5.14
C GLY A 168 36.57 -2.75 4.75
N TYR A 169 36.02 -3.24 3.64
CA TYR A 169 34.67 -2.90 3.18
C TYR A 169 33.86 -4.16 2.89
N THR A 170 32.54 -4.04 2.99
CA THR A 170 31.55 -5.07 2.66
C THR A 170 30.49 -4.48 1.73
N LEU A 171 29.64 -5.32 1.13
CA LEU A 171 28.50 -4.83 0.33
C LEU A 171 27.58 -3.94 1.19
N GLY A 172 27.18 -2.80 0.65
CA GLY A 172 26.15 -1.93 1.24
C GLY A 172 24.75 -2.36 0.81
N THR A 173 23.72 -1.97 1.57
CA THR A 173 22.33 -2.32 1.26
C THR A 173 21.63 -1.26 0.39
N ASN A 174 20.60 -1.67 -0.34
CA ASN A 174 19.64 -0.85 -1.06
C ASN A 174 19.04 0.23 -0.14
N ALA A 175 18.76 -0.09 1.12
CA ALA A 175 18.22 0.88 2.09
C ALA A 175 19.18 2.07 2.29
N VAL A 176 20.48 1.81 2.46
CA VAL A 176 21.48 2.87 2.58
C VAL A 176 21.68 3.59 1.25
N LEU A 177 21.78 2.85 0.15
CA LEU A 177 21.94 3.42 -1.19
C LEU A 177 20.82 4.42 -1.52
N THR A 178 19.57 4.08 -1.17
CA THR A 178 18.40 4.97 -1.31
C THR A 178 18.66 6.35 -0.68
N CYS A 179 19.31 6.36 0.48
CA CYS A 179 19.55 7.58 1.24
C CYS A 179 20.70 8.44 0.73
N ILE A 180 21.67 7.83 0.06
CA ILE A 180 22.92 8.52 -0.30
C ILE A 180 23.18 8.58 -1.79
N ALA A 181 22.27 8.04 -2.61
CA ALA A 181 22.44 7.94 -4.05
C ALA A 181 22.79 9.28 -4.71
N THR A 182 22.09 10.36 -4.38
CA THR A 182 22.35 11.68 -4.98
C THR A 182 23.71 12.26 -4.60
N GLN A 183 24.31 11.79 -3.50
CA GLN A 183 25.62 12.25 -3.03
C GLN A 183 26.78 11.65 -3.84
N PHE A 184 26.51 10.66 -4.68
CA PHE A 184 27.49 10.12 -5.63
C PHE A 184 27.72 11.03 -6.84
N VAL A 185 26.88 12.06 -7.08
CA VAL A 185 27.14 13.04 -8.13
C VAL A 185 28.47 13.76 -7.87
N GLY A 186 29.33 13.80 -8.87
CA GLY A 186 30.70 14.34 -8.77
C GLY A 186 31.72 13.39 -8.14
N LYS A 187 31.31 12.21 -7.65
CA LYS A 187 32.22 11.13 -7.25
C LYS A 187 32.66 10.33 -8.47
N THR A 188 33.61 9.42 -8.29
CA THR A 188 34.12 8.51 -9.33
C THR A 188 34.26 7.11 -8.74
N TYR A 189 34.56 6.12 -9.58
CA TYR A 189 34.93 4.77 -9.14
C TYR A 189 36.10 4.81 -8.18
N ARG A 190 36.13 3.86 -7.24
CA ARG A 190 37.28 3.66 -6.35
C ARG A 190 38.51 3.17 -7.11
N SER A 191 38.36 2.18 -7.99
CA SER A 191 39.50 1.53 -8.64
C SER A 191 39.27 1.10 -10.08
N VAL A 192 38.12 0.50 -10.39
CA VAL A 192 37.82 -0.10 -11.69
C VAL A 192 36.54 0.54 -12.24
N THR A 193 36.57 0.92 -13.52
CA THR A 193 35.35 1.36 -14.21
C THR A 193 34.44 0.16 -14.46
N SER A 194 33.16 0.29 -14.16
CA SER A 194 32.18 -0.78 -14.41
C SER A 194 31.94 -1.01 -15.91
N SER A 195 31.51 -2.21 -16.27
CA SER A 195 30.99 -2.53 -17.61
C SER A 195 29.47 -2.73 -17.62
N ASN A 196 28.82 -2.61 -16.45
CA ASN A 196 27.37 -2.67 -16.29
C ASN A 196 26.85 -1.50 -15.42
N CYS A 197 25.70 -0.92 -15.77
CA CYS A 197 25.06 0.13 -14.99
C CYS A 197 24.28 -0.38 -13.77
N CYS A 198 23.98 -1.67 -13.69
CA CYS A 198 23.29 -2.26 -12.54
C CYS A 198 24.20 -2.33 -11.32
N ILE A 199 23.65 -1.95 -10.17
CA ILE A 199 24.40 -1.87 -8.92
C ILE A 199 24.12 -3.10 -8.07
N TRP A 200 25.17 -3.88 -7.84
CA TRP A 200 25.19 -4.98 -6.88
C TRP A 200 25.24 -4.43 -5.46
N THR A 201 24.27 -4.84 -4.64
CA THR A 201 24.17 -4.52 -3.21
C THR A 201 24.11 -5.79 -2.36
N ALA A 202 24.07 -5.66 -1.04
CA ALA A 202 23.96 -6.80 -0.11
C ALA A 202 22.57 -7.46 -0.12
N ASP A 203 21.59 -6.87 -0.80
CA ASP A 203 20.22 -7.39 -0.87
C ASP A 203 20.05 -8.44 -1.97
N THR A 204 18.96 -9.22 -1.91
CA THR A 204 18.68 -10.32 -2.85
C THR A 204 18.49 -9.87 -4.31
N TYR A 205 18.09 -8.61 -4.52
CA TYR A 205 17.74 -8.08 -5.83
C TYR A 205 18.43 -6.75 -6.10
N GLU A 206 18.95 -6.61 -7.31
CA GLU A 206 19.43 -5.35 -7.83
C GLU A 206 18.20 -4.53 -8.25
N CYS A 207 17.96 -3.42 -7.53
CA CYS A 207 16.88 -2.49 -7.83
C CYS A 207 17.40 -1.11 -8.27
N TYR A 208 18.71 -0.92 -8.19
CA TYR A 208 19.38 0.34 -8.46
C TYR A 208 20.30 0.22 -9.65
N GLY A 209 20.38 1.30 -10.42
CA GLY A 209 21.35 1.44 -11.49
C GLY A 209 21.67 2.90 -11.77
N MET A 210 22.70 3.10 -12.57
CA MET A 210 23.09 4.41 -13.08
C MET A 210 22.40 4.66 -14.42
N SER A 211 21.76 5.81 -14.63
CA SER A 211 21.13 6.14 -15.93
C SER A 211 22.13 6.60 -16.99
N SER A 212 23.33 7.04 -16.58
CA SER A 212 24.43 7.44 -17.47
C SER A 212 25.79 7.33 -16.77
N ASN A 213 26.88 7.44 -17.54
CA ASN A 213 28.27 7.52 -17.05
C ASN A 213 28.73 6.34 -16.16
N CYS A 214 28.11 5.16 -16.32
CA CYS A 214 28.41 3.96 -15.54
C CYS A 214 29.47 3.05 -16.19
N ASN A 215 29.74 3.23 -17.49
CA ASN A 215 30.64 2.40 -18.28
C ASN A 215 31.77 3.23 -18.90
N SER A 216 32.14 4.33 -18.25
CA SER A 216 33.14 5.27 -18.75
C SER A 216 33.89 5.86 -17.58
N ALA A 217 35.20 6.02 -17.72
CA ALA A 217 36.02 6.66 -16.70
C ALA A 217 35.60 8.13 -16.52
N GLY A 218 35.68 8.63 -15.27
CA GLY A 218 35.37 10.01 -14.93
C GLY A 218 34.36 10.14 -13.80
N THR A 219 33.95 11.38 -13.52
CA THR A 219 32.98 11.66 -12.46
C THR A 219 31.56 11.35 -12.90
N PHE A 220 30.75 10.91 -11.94
CA PHE A 220 29.33 10.64 -12.15
C PHE A 220 28.56 11.96 -12.33
N SER A 221 27.88 12.10 -13.46
CA SER A 221 26.98 13.23 -13.73
C SER A 221 25.62 13.08 -13.05
N VAL A 222 25.23 11.84 -12.76
CA VAL A 222 23.98 11.43 -12.10
C VAL A 222 24.30 10.42 -11.00
N GLY A 223 23.52 10.42 -9.92
CA GLY A 223 23.60 9.39 -8.89
C GLY A 223 22.82 8.13 -9.27
N PRO A 224 22.97 7.04 -8.50
CA PRO A 224 22.10 5.86 -8.61
C PRO A 224 20.61 6.23 -8.54
N VAL A 225 19.79 5.54 -9.30
CA VAL A 225 18.33 5.67 -9.25
C VAL A 225 17.68 4.30 -9.26
N VAL A 226 16.50 4.22 -8.66
CA VAL A 226 15.66 3.01 -8.74
C VAL A 226 15.37 2.71 -10.20
N ASN A 227 15.58 1.46 -10.62
CA ASN A 227 15.43 1.01 -12.00
C ASN A 227 16.29 1.78 -13.03
N GLY A 228 17.38 2.40 -12.60
CA GLY A 228 18.36 2.98 -13.52
C GLY A 228 18.89 1.91 -14.48
N ALA A 229 19.06 2.26 -15.76
CA ALA A 229 19.43 1.33 -16.84
C ALA A 229 18.56 0.05 -16.95
N GLY A 230 17.33 0.06 -16.42
CA GLY A 230 16.43 -1.11 -16.48
C GLY A 230 16.71 -2.18 -15.41
N CYS A 231 17.46 -1.85 -14.36
CA CYS A 231 17.88 -2.78 -13.31
C CYS A 231 16.77 -3.04 -12.27
N ALA A 232 15.51 -3.25 -12.68
CA ALA A 232 14.44 -3.64 -11.77
C ALA A 232 14.47 -5.16 -11.54
N ASN A 233 14.85 -5.57 -10.33
CA ASN A 233 14.98 -6.98 -9.94
C ASN A 233 15.97 -7.76 -10.83
N ALA A 234 17.05 -7.10 -11.25
CA ALA A 234 18.11 -7.77 -11.99
C ALA A 234 18.94 -8.67 -11.04
N GLN A 235 19.53 -9.71 -11.62
CA GLN A 235 20.51 -10.59 -10.97
C GLN A 235 21.65 -10.85 -11.96
N ASN A 236 22.29 -9.77 -12.40
CA ASN A 236 23.35 -9.87 -13.40
C ASN A 236 24.70 -9.91 -12.69
N HIS A 237 25.16 -11.09 -12.25
CA HIS A 237 26.39 -11.23 -11.48
C HIS A 237 27.65 -11.27 -12.38
N ASN A 238 27.89 -10.20 -13.14
CA ASN A 238 29.00 -10.13 -14.10
C ASN A 238 30.30 -9.63 -13.45
N SER A 239 31.46 -10.03 -13.99
CA SER A 239 32.78 -9.70 -13.42
C SER A 239 33.13 -8.21 -13.40
N GLY A 240 32.37 -7.37 -14.11
CA GLY A 240 32.52 -5.91 -14.13
C GLY A 240 31.26 -5.17 -13.67
N GLN A 241 30.40 -5.80 -12.86
CA GLN A 241 29.20 -5.18 -12.30
C GLN A 241 29.57 -4.00 -11.38
N LEU A 242 28.79 -2.92 -11.45
CA LEU A 242 28.92 -1.81 -10.52
C LEU A 242 28.55 -2.31 -9.12
N THR A 243 29.39 -2.04 -8.14
CA THR A 243 29.30 -2.64 -6.81
C THR A 243 29.23 -1.53 -5.78
N PHE A 244 28.25 -1.62 -4.88
CA PHE A 244 28.09 -0.66 -3.79
C PHE A 244 28.70 -1.21 -2.50
N CYS A 245 29.74 -0.54 -2.00
CA CYS A 245 30.50 -0.98 -0.84
C CYS A 245 30.41 0.01 0.32
N SER A 246 30.38 -0.52 1.54
CA SER A 246 30.40 0.20 2.82
C SER A 246 31.64 -0.18 3.60
N LYS A 247 32.30 0.80 4.23
CA LYS A 247 33.35 0.54 5.21
C LYS A 247 32.77 -0.22 6.40
N VAL A 248 33.45 -1.26 6.88
CA VAL A 248 33.02 -2.08 8.03
C VAL A 248 33.18 -1.31 9.32
#